data_AF-A0A0Q7KKG8-F1
#
_entry.id   AF-A0A0Q7KKG8-F1
#
_cell.length_a   1.000
_cell.length_b   1.000
_cell.length_c   1.000
_cell.angle_alpha   90.00
_cell.angle_beta   90.00
_cell.angle_gamma   90.00
#
_symmetry.space_group_name_H-M   'P 1'
#
loop_
_entity.id
_entity.type
_entity.pdbx_description
1 polymer ?
#
loop_
_entity_poly.entity_id
_entity_poly.type
_entity_poly.pdbx_seq_one_letter_code
_entity_poly.pdbx_strand_id
1 'polypeptide(L)'
;MRFAAVALLLVLGACSGGSSEPAGQATTPAPAAGAPTNPPPTGTPVPEALSDFRCEADGTGTYTATGALANDTKAPVTFQVTVNVGLPAATPQSAVTKQVPKVKAGGSTTFEIVKIPVAAEGGTCHVQVVTTK
;
A
#
# COMPACT_ATOMS: atom_id res chain seq x y z
N MET A 1 66.88 53.52 -11.37
CA MET A 1 67.33 52.15 -11.74
C MET A 1 66.19 51.53 -12.54
N ARG A 2 66.31 51.39 -13.86
CA ARG A 2 66.87 50.23 -14.58
C ARG A 2 65.97 48.99 -14.53
N PHE A 3 65.50 48.61 -15.73
CA PHE A 3 65.21 47.25 -16.23
C PHE A 3 64.02 46.49 -15.61
N ALA A 4 62.99 46.17 -16.42
CA ALA A 4 62.85 44.96 -17.27
C ALA A 4 61.92 43.97 -16.55
N ALA A 5 60.71 43.75 -17.07
CA ALA A 5 60.37 42.72 -18.06
C ALA A 5 60.15 41.33 -17.43
N VAL A 6 59.42 40.50 -18.17
CA VAL A 6 59.18 39.07 -17.98
C VAL A 6 58.00 38.76 -17.04
N ALA A 7 57.04 37.92 -17.36
CA ALA A 7 56.52 37.34 -18.61
C ALA A 7 55.24 36.58 -18.21
N LEU A 8 54.39 36.36 -19.21
CA LEU A 8 53.40 35.30 -19.30
C LEU A 8 53.72 34.06 -18.45
N LEU A 9 52.71 33.57 -17.73
CA LEU A 9 52.38 32.13 -17.73
C LEU A 9 50.87 31.97 -17.59
N LEU A 10 50.25 31.75 -18.75
CA LEU A 10 48.96 31.08 -18.90
C LEU A 10 49.08 29.68 -18.29
N VAL A 11 48.30 29.39 -17.25
CA VAL A 11 47.94 28.02 -16.90
C VAL A 11 46.42 27.96 -16.88
N LEU A 12 45.86 27.32 -17.91
CA LEU A 12 44.48 26.87 -17.95
C LEU A 12 44.29 25.83 -16.84
N GLY A 13 43.87 26.29 -15.67
CA GLY A 13 43.27 25.45 -14.64
C GLY A 13 41.87 25.08 -15.10
N ALA A 14 41.78 23.90 -15.72
CA ALA A 14 40.54 23.25 -16.05
C ALA A 14 39.58 23.24 -14.84
N CYS A 15 38.31 23.47 -15.14
CA CYS A 15 37.18 23.31 -14.24
C CYS A 15 37.21 21.91 -13.61
N SER A 16 37.67 21.80 -12.37
CA SER A 16 37.39 20.65 -11.50
C SER A 16 36.77 21.16 -10.21
N GLY A 17 35.50 21.57 -10.33
CA GLY A 17 34.61 21.79 -9.20
C GLY A 17 34.36 20.47 -8.48
N GLY A 18 35.30 20.07 -7.62
CA GLY A 18 35.12 19.00 -6.65
C GLY A 18 34.29 19.52 -5.48
N SER A 19 32.97 19.36 -5.60
CA SER A 19 32.08 19.38 -4.44
C SER A 19 31.83 17.93 -4.03
N SER A 20 32.32 17.57 -2.86
CA SER A 20 32.08 16.30 -2.19
C SER A 20 30.59 16.15 -1.91
N GLU A 21 29.87 15.50 -2.83
CA GLU A 21 28.49 15.09 -2.60
C GLU A 21 28.50 13.82 -1.73
N PRO A 22 27.79 13.79 -0.59
CA PRO A 22 27.64 12.56 0.18
C PRO A 22 26.98 11.53 -0.74
N ALA A 23 27.56 10.33 -0.81
CA ALA A 23 26.96 9.19 -1.49
C ALA A 23 25.52 9.02 -0.98
N GLY A 24 24.57 9.49 -1.79
CA GLY A 24 23.15 9.31 -1.56
C GLY A 24 22.91 7.82 -1.42
N GLN A 25 22.47 7.43 -0.22
CA GLN A 25 22.04 6.07 0.06
C GLN A 25 21.15 5.62 -1.08
N ALA A 26 21.53 4.52 -1.75
CA ALA A 26 20.62 3.81 -2.61
C ALA A 26 19.40 3.46 -1.76
N THR A 27 18.30 4.19 -1.97
CA THR A 27 16.98 3.80 -1.47
C THR A 27 16.70 2.45 -2.09
N THR A 28 16.88 1.39 -1.31
CA THR A 28 16.35 0.07 -1.62
C THR A 28 14.89 0.27 -1.97
N PRO A 29 14.43 -0.11 -3.18
CA PRO A 29 13.02 -0.07 -3.50
C PRO A 29 12.27 -0.79 -2.39
N ALA A 30 11.27 -0.12 -1.80
CA ALA A 30 10.39 -0.78 -0.86
C ALA A 30 9.88 -2.07 -1.51
N PRO A 31 9.91 -3.22 -0.81
CA PRO A 31 9.41 -4.47 -1.36
C PRO A 31 8.02 -4.23 -1.95
N ALA A 32 7.85 -4.52 -3.24
CA ALA A 32 6.55 -4.46 -3.87
C ALA A 32 5.60 -5.36 -3.07
N ALA A 33 4.48 -4.80 -2.60
CA ALA A 33 3.48 -5.55 -1.89
C ALA A 33 2.98 -6.68 -2.81
N GLY A 34 3.12 -7.91 -2.36
CA GLY A 34 2.71 -9.10 -3.08
C GLY A 34 1.20 -9.14 -3.22
N ALA A 35 0.75 -9.57 -4.38
CA ALA A 35 -0.67 -9.71 -4.65
C ALA A 35 -1.28 -10.79 -3.73
N PRO A 36 -2.53 -10.64 -3.25
CA PRO A 36 -3.19 -11.69 -2.49
C PRO A 36 -3.29 -13.00 -3.29
N THR A 37 -3.22 -14.16 -2.63
CA THR A 37 -3.31 -15.50 -3.27
C THR A 37 -4.72 -15.86 -3.73
N ASN A 38 -5.75 -15.17 -3.24
CA ASN A 38 -7.09 -15.30 -3.79
C ASN A 38 -7.17 -14.63 -5.16
N PRO A 39 -8.05 -15.09 -6.06
CA PRO A 39 -8.30 -14.38 -7.30
C PRO A 39 -8.59 -12.90 -6.99
N PRO A 40 -7.97 -11.96 -7.75
CA PRO A 40 -8.17 -10.54 -7.52
C PRO A 40 -9.67 -10.22 -7.51
N PRO A 41 -10.15 -9.36 -6.60
CA PRO A 41 -11.55 -8.98 -6.59
C PRO A 41 -11.95 -8.39 -7.95
N THR A 42 -12.96 -8.99 -8.58
CA THR A 42 -13.46 -8.57 -9.89
C THR A 42 -14.54 -7.52 -9.70
N GLY A 43 -14.14 -6.27 -9.49
CA GLY A 43 -15.08 -5.18 -9.25
C GLY A 43 -14.44 -3.80 -9.33
N THR A 44 -15.27 -2.78 -9.21
CA THR A 44 -14.81 -1.38 -9.14
C THR A 44 -14.36 -1.08 -7.71
N PRO A 45 -13.11 -0.64 -7.48
CA PRO A 45 -12.66 -0.23 -6.15
C PRO A 45 -13.50 0.92 -5.58
N VAL A 46 -13.90 0.80 -4.32
CA VAL A 46 -14.69 1.80 -3.57
C VAL A 46 -14.23 1.88 -2.10
N PRO A 47 -12.95 2.24 -1.85
CA PRO A 47 -12.43 2.30 -0.48
C PRO A 47 -13.19 3.29 0.42
N GLU A 48 -13.79 4.33 -0.16
CA GLU A 48 -14.62 5.33 0.53
C GLU A 48 -15.91 4.77 1.12
N ALA A 49 -16.39 3.62 0.64
CA ALA A 49 -17.58 2.95 1.18
C ALA A 49 -17.32 2.32 2.56
N LEU A 50 -16.06 2.14 2.95
CA LEU A 50 -15.67 1.48 4.19
C LEU A 50 -15.55 2.48 5.35
N SER A 51 -16.23 2.20 6.46
CA SER A 51 -16.05 2.90 7.72
C SER A 51 -15.81 1.91 8.87
N ASP A 52 -15.33 2.45 10.00
CA ASP A 52 -15.20 1.74 11.28
C ASP A 52 -14.40 0.43 11.19
N PHE A 53 -13.44 0.37 10.27
CA PHE A 53 -12.66 -0.84 10.04
C PHE A 53 -11.79 -1.15 11.25
N ARG A 54 -11.91 -2.39 11.74
CA ARG A 54 -11.06 -2.97 12.78
C ARG A 54 -10.56 -4.32 12.33
N CYS A 55 -9.33 -4.64 12.69
CA CYS A 55 -8.71 -5.91 12.40
C CYS A 55 -7.82 -6.30 13.57
N GLU A 56 -8.22 -7.32 14.30
CA GLU A 56 -7.68 -7.65 15.61
C GLU A 56 -7.37 -9.16 15.67
N ALA A 57 -6.29 -9.52 16.36
CA ALA A 57 -5.97 -10.92 16.60
C ALA A 57 -7.05 -11.55 17.50
N ASP A 58 -7.49 -12.75 17.16
CA ASP A 58 -8.56 -13.45 17.89
C ASP A 58 -8.03 -14.33 19.04
N GLY A 59 -6.72 -14.31 19.29
CA GLY A 59 -6.07 -15.13 20.31
C GLY A 59 -5.80 -16.59 19.89
N THR A 60 -6.15 -16.98 18.66
CA THR A 60 -5.95 -18.34 18.12
C THR A 60 -4.89 -18.42 17.01
N GLY A 61 -4.14 -17.33 16.80
CA GLY A 61 -3.18 -17.21 15.70
C GLY A 61 -3.81 -16.75 14.38
N THR A 62 -5.08 -16.35 14.41
CA THR A 62 -5.76 -15.70 13.28
C THR A 62 -6.29 -14.32 13.67
N TYR A 63 -6.79 -13.60 12.67
CA TYR A 63 -7.38 -12.28 12.86
C TYR A 63 -8.87 -12.29 12.53
N THR A 64 -9.60 -11.39 13.17
CA THR A 64 -10.98 -11.03 12.85
C THR A 64 -11.03 -9.59 12.36
N ALA A 65 -11.65 -9.38 11.21
CA ALA A 65 -11.87 -8.05 10.65
C ALA A 65 -13.36 -7.69 10.66
N THR A 66 -13.68 -6.48 11.11
CA THR A 66 -15.04 -5.92 11.12
C THR A 66 -15.04 -4.54 10.50
N GLY A 67 -16.21 -4.08 10.07
CA GLY A 67 -16.41 -2.73 9.55
C GLY A 67 -17.84 -2.52 9.07
N ALA A 68 -18.11 -1.31 8.58
CA ALA A 68 -19.37 -0.96 7.94
C ALA A 68 -19.15 -0.57 6.48
N LEU A 69 -20.14 -0.85 5.64
CA LEU A 69 -20.16 -0.58 4.21
C LEU A 69 -21.37 0.29 3.90
N ALA A 70 -21.13 1.50 3.42
CA ALA A 70 -22.15 2.43 2.95
C ALA A 70 -22.30 2.35 1.42
N ASN A 71 -23.53 2.26 0.95
CA ASN A 71 -23.85 2.35 -0.47
C ASN A 71 -24.42 3.74 -0.78
N ASP A 72 -23.55 4.67 -1.18
CA ASP A 72 -23.94 6.03 -1.55
C ASP A 72 -24.50 6.14 -2.99
N THR A 73 -24.64 5.00 -3.69
CA THR A 73 -25.22 4.97 -5.02
C THR A 73 -26.75 4.95 -4.99
N LYS A 74 -27.36 5.17 -6.16
CA LYS A 74 -28.82 5.18 -6.35
C LYS A 74 -29.41 3.79 -6.62
N ALA A 75 -28.59 2.74 -6.67
CA ALA A 75 -29.01 1.38 -6.96
C ALA A 75 -28.49 0.41 -5.87
N PRO A 76 -29.13 -0.75 -5.66
CA PRO A 76 -28.55 -1.79 -4.81
C PRO A 76 -27.21 -2.27 -5.38
N VAL A 77 -26.23 -2.51 -4.52
CA VAL A 77 -24.90 -3.04 -4.90
C VAL A 77 -24.53 -4.26 -4.09
N THR A 78 -23.64 -5.08 -4.63
CA THR A 78 -22.94 -6.13 -3.88
C THR A 78 -21.53 -5.65 -3.60
N PHE A 79 -21.11 -5.65 -2.34
CA PHE A 79 -19.72 -5.40 -1.99
C PHE A 79 -18.95 -6.71 -1.92
N GLN A 80 -17.67 -6.65 -2.26
CA GLN A 80 -16.71 -7.70 -1.99
C GLN A 80 -15.56 -7.07 -1.19
N VAL A 81 -15.38 -7.58 0.04
CA VAL A 81 -14.33 -7.16 0.97
C VAL A 81 -13.27 -8.25 0.99
N THR A 82 -12.03 -7.89 0.70
CA THR A 82 -10.87 -8.78 0.79
C THR A 82 -9.93 -8.26 1.86
N VAL A 83 -9.53 -9.12 2.80
CA VAL A 83 -8.60 -8.77 3.88
C VAL A 83 -7.41 -9.73 3.86
N ASN A 84 -6.22 -9.17 4.04
CA ASN A 84 -4.96 -9.87 4.20
C ASN A 84 -4.25 -9.34 5.46
N VAL A 85 -3.56 -10.21 6.20
CA VAL A 85 -2.72 -9.82 7.34
C VAL A 85 -1.28 -10.24 7.07
N GLY A 86 -0.40 -9.26 6.92
CA GLY A 86 0.98 -9.53 6.52
C GLY A 86 1.82 -8.26 6.32
N LEU A 87 3.12 -8.48 6.16
CA LEU A 87 4.05 -7.46 5.71
C LEU A 87 4.00 -7.36 4.18
N PRO A 88 4.19 -6.17 3.58
CA PRO A 88 4.44 -6.07 2.15
C PRO A 88 5.60 -6.99 1.75
N ALA A 89 5.30 -8.04 0.99
CA ALA A 89 6.27 -9.06 0.61
C ALA A 89 6.16 -9.34 -0.87
N ALA A 90 7.26 -9.58 -1.60
CA ALA A 90 7.21 -9.83 -3.05
C ALA A 90 6.42 -11.12 -3.42
N THR A 91 6.12 -11.97 -2.45
CA THR A 91 5.38 -13.22 -2.62
C THR A 91 3.90 -13.05 -2.31
N PRO A 92 3.00 -13.74 -3.05
CA PRO A 92 1.59 -13.70 -2.74
C PRO A 92 1.27 -14.13 -1.31
N GLN A 93 0.34 -13.41 -0.66
CA GLN A 93 -0.06 -13.67 0.72
C GLN A 93 -1.52 -14.12 0.82
N SER A 94 -1.82 -14.97 1.79
CA SER A 94 -3.18 -15.46 2.02
C SER A 94 -4.13 -14.32 2.36
N ALA A 95 -5.26 -14.27 1.65
CA ALA A 95 -6.33 -13.33 1.91
C ALA A 95 -7.64 -14.07 2.14
N VAL A 96 -8.59 -13.41 2.78
CA VAL A 96 -9.97 -13.90 2.90
C VAL A 96 -10.90 -12.87 2.27
N THR A 97 -11.84 -13.37 1.49
CA THR A 97 -12.80 -12.54 0.76
C THR A 97 -14.21 -12.85 1.23
N LYS A 98 -15.01 -11.81 1.51
CA LYS A 98 -16.43 -11.91 1.85
C LYS A 98 -17.25 -11.04 0.91
N GLN A 99 -18.34 -11.61 0.38
CA GLN A 99 -19.36 -10.86 -0.33
C GLN A 99 -20.45 -10.40 0.64
N VAL A 100 -20.91 -9.16 0.43
CA VAL A 100 -22.02 -8.56 1.16
C VAL A 100 -23.07 -8.15 0.11
N PRO A 101 -24.03 -9.03 -0.18
CA PRO A 101 -24.93 -8.85 -1.31
C PRO A 101 -26.05 -7.85 -1.02
N LYS A 102 -26.52 -7.18 -2.08
CA LYS A 102 -27.78 -6.43 -2.11
C LYS A 102 -27.90 -5.34 -1.02
N VAL A 103 -26.84 -4.58 -0.79
CA VAL A 103 -26.92 -3.37 0.05
C VAL A 103 -27.76 -2.33 -0.67
N LYS A 104 -28.88 -1.92 -0.06
CA LYS A 104 -29.84 -0.98 -0.66
C LYS A 104 -29.16 0.36 -0.97
N ALA A 105 -29.71 1.08 -1.96
CA ALA A 105 -29.31 2.45 -2.27
C ALA A 105 -29.45 3.36 -1.03
N GLY A 106 -28.42 4.15 -0.74
CA GLY A 106 -28.32 4.98 0.48
C GLY A 106 -28.27 4.19 1.79
N GLY A 107 -28.12 2.87 1.73
CA GLY A 107 -28.10 1.99 2.90
C GLY A 107 -26.69 1.76 3.44
N SER A 108 -26.62 1.26 4.67
CA SER A 108 -25.37 0.79 5.29
C SER A 108 -25.56 -0.59 5.90
N THR A 109 -24.50 -1.39 5.94
CA THR A 109 -24.47 -2.72 6.56
C THR A 109 -23.11 -3.00 7.18
N THR A 110 -23.07 -3.77 8.26
CA THR A 110 -21.83 -4.25 8.84
C THR A 110 -21.35 -5.54 8.18
N PHE A 111 -20.06 -5.83 8.32
CA PHE A 111 -19.48 -7.12 7.97
C PHE A 111 -18.52 -7.61 9.06
N GLU A 112 -18.25 -8.91 9.01
CA GLU A 112 -17.29 -9.61 9.87
C GLU A 112 -16.63 -10.71 9.05
N ILE A 113 -15.30 -10.79 9.09
CA ILE A 113 -14.48 -11.83 8.46
C ILE A 113 -13.61 -12.43 9.57
N VAL A 114 -13.86 -13.68 9.91
CA VAL A 114 -13.11 -14.43 10.94
C VAL A 114 -12.06 -15.34 10.32
N LYS A 115 -11.12 -15.82 11.14
CA LYS A 115 -10.09 -16.80 10.74
C LYS A 115 -9.22 -16.32 9.58
N ILE A 116 -8.87 -15.04 9.57
CA ILE A 116 -7.97 -14.48 8.57
C ILE A 116 -6.56 -14.98 8.91
N PRO A 117 -5.91 -15.74 8.00
CA PRO A 117 -4.57 -16.26 8.24
C PRO A 117 -3.54 -15.13 8.20
N VAL A 118 -2.50 -15.28 9.01
CA VAL A 118 -1.37 -14.36 9.08
C VAL A 118 -0.25 -14.88 8.18
N ALA A 119 0.17 -14.11 7.18
CA ALA A 119 1.27 -14.51 6.31
C ALA A 119 2.65 -14.31 6.97
N ALA A 120 2.75 -13.38 7.92
CA ALA A 120 3.93 -13.14 8.75
C ALA A 120 3.51 -12.50 10.07
N GLU A 121 4.02 -13.02 11.19
CA GLU A 121 3.80 -12.48 12.54
C GLU A 121 4.14 -10.98 12.59
N GLY A 122 3.29 -10.19 13.26
CA GLY A 122 3.43 -8.72 13.31
C GLY A 122 3.05 -7.98 12.02
N GLY A 123 2.40 -8.66 11.07
CA GLY A 123 1.90 -8.06 9.84
C GLY A 123 0.77 -7.03 10.05
N THR A 124 0.71 -6.05 9.16
CA THR A 124 -0.38 -5.06 9.11
C THR A 124 -1.60 -5.68 8.42
N CYS A 125 -2.82 -5.29 8.84
CA CYS A 125 -4.02 -5.64 8.10
C CYS A 125 -4.21 -4.74 6.88
N HIS A 126 -4.38 -5.35 5.72
CA HIS A 126 -4.67 -4.69 4.45
C HIS A 126 -6.10 -5.07 4.04
N VAL A 127 -6.89 -4.08 3.65
CA VAL A 127 -8.28 -4.26 3.22
C VAL A 127 -8.50 -3.66 1.83
N GLN A 128 -9.23 -4.38 1.00
CA GLN A 128 -9.70 -3.91 -0.30
C GLN A 128 -11.21 -4.09 -0.37
N VAL A 129 -11.92 -3.03 -0.75
CA VAL A 129 -13.36 -3.06 -0.98
C VAL A 129 -13.63 -2.74 -2.45
N VAL A 130 -14.42 -3.59 -3.10
CA VAL A 130 -14.92 -3.35 -4.44
C VAL A 130 -16.44 -3.53 -4.48
N THR A 131 -17.11 -2.87 -5.42
CA THR A 131 -18.47 -3.23 -5.82
C THR A 131 -18.44 -4.20 -6.98
N THR A 132 -19.28 -5.22 -6.92
CA THR A 132 -19.52 -6.16 -8.03
C THR A 132 -20.95 -6.00 -8.55
N LYS A 133 -21.17 -6.33 -9.82
CA LYS A 133 -22.50 -6.38 -10.43
C LYS A 133 -23.29 -7.59 -9.95
#